data_AF-A0A484I659-F1
#
_entry.id   AF-A0A484I659-F1
#
_cell.length_a   1.000
_cell.length_b   1.000
_cell.length_c   1.000
_cell.angle_alpha   90.00
_cell.angle_beta   90.00
_cell.angle_gamma   90.00
#
_symmetry.space_group_name_H-M   'P 1'
#
loop_
_entity.id
_entity.type
_entity.pdbx_description
1 polymer ?
#
loop_
_entity_poly.entity_id
_entity_poly.type
_entity_poly.pdbx_seq_one_letter_code
_entity_poly.pdbx_strand_id
1 'polypeptide(L)'
;MIYTYIPIKMALNPYTTTKEDRKNRIIDYLTNEGNKRVKDVLNYCIKEGIGSKSTVTEAIQELLAEGILNSGKERRNSKSYSLSVNSDNLLLVIPKDLDNIFEQFKKFIDKVKQFEKKKKFENRIEIEAIGTSKKANLVQKDGASLLQYDMIEIINDVYLFNFVVILPARLHDENLINRLYSIYFNKISEMYLYVISDLSTENSPFNSDIDQQLLLYVNYMDSKGQNLWGRLYEIVKISEIMQIEDDLDNLLKLLWSKNTEPFLLLYKQIETSETKLLLSANYRNLDTVSKYDTDKKIEEFLYNLKKDKDQVIQRTMGFQIAESDNI
;
A
#
# COMPACT_ATOMS: atom_id res chain seq x y z
N MET A 1 2.36 -40.49 40.99
CA MET A 1 3.37 -39.94 40.08
C MET A 1 3.02 -38.46 39.89
N ILE A 2 3.69 -37.56 40.62
CA ILE A 2 3.39 -36.12 40.63
C ILE A 2 4.38 -35.49 39.65
N TYR A 3 3.88 -34.96 38.53
CA TYR A 3 4.68 -34.20 37.59
C TYR A 3 4.91 -32.80 38.15
N THR A 4 6.10 -32.56 38.70
CA THR A 4 6.56 -31.22 39.05
C THR A 4 6.86 -30.45 37.78
N TYR A 5 6.01 -29.47 37.49
CA TYR A 5 6.20 -28.47 36.45
C TYR A 5 7.36 -27.56 36.86
N ILE A 6 8.55 -27.77 36.30
CA ILE A 6 9.67 -26.86 36.44
C ILE A 6 9.46 -25.75 35.39
N PRO A 7 9.21 -24.49 35.78
CA PRO A 7 9.16 -23.41 34.82
C PRO A 7 10.58 -23.22 34.26
N ILE A 8 10.77 -23.56 32.99
CA ILE A 8 11.92 -23.13 32.22
C ILE A 8 11.84 -21.61 32.16
N LYS A 9 12.61 -20.92 33.00
CA LYS A 9 12.99 -19.54 32.74
C LYS A 9 13.75 -19.58 31.41
N MET A 10 13.06 -19.27 30.32
CA MET A 10 13.70 -18.85 29.08
C MET A 10 14.49 -17.59 29.41
N ALA A 11 15.78 -17.78 29.73
CA ALA A 11 16.74 -16.72 29.59
C ALA A 11 16.72 -16.32 28.11
N LEU A 12 16.12 -15.16 27.83
CA LEU A 12 16.24 -14.48 26.55
C LEU A 12 17.73 -14.44 26.20
N ASN A 13 18.11 -15.23 25.21
CA ASN A 13 19.46 -15.24 24.68
C ASN A 13 19.70 -13.86 24.04
N PRO A 14 20.65 -13.04 24.51
CA PRO A 14 20.83 -11.65 24.05
C PRO A 14 21.40 -11.52 22.63
N TYR A 15 21.34 -12.58 21.82
CA TYR A 15 21.94 -12.65 20.47
C TYR A 15 20.93 -13.00 19.37
N THR A 16 19.63 -12.86 19.59
CA THR A 16 18.58 -13.21 18.61
C THR A 16 18.17 -12.09 17.67
N THR A 17 18.71 -10.87 17.84
CA THR A 17 18.39 -9.73 16.96
C THR A 17 18.87 -10.03 15.55
N THR A 18 17.92 -10.10 14.61
CA THR A 18 18.23 -10.37 13.20
C THR A 18 19.06 -9.23 12.61
N LYS A 19 19.66 -9.47 11.44
CA LYS A 19 20.42 -8.45 10.73
C LYS A 19 19.56 -7.24 10.40
N GLU A 20 18.31 -7.48 10.01
CA GLU A 20 17.36 -6.44 9.63
C GLU A 20 16.87 -5.65 10.86
N ASP A 21 16.55 -6.33 11.96
CA ASP A 21 16.19 -5.67 13.22
C ASP A 21 17.30 -4.73 13.71
N ARG A 22 18.57 -5.15 13.53
CA ARG A 22 19.72 -4.32 13.88
C ARG A 22 19.80 -3.06 13.02
N LYS A 23 19.56 -3.18 11.71
CA LYS A 23 19.51 -2.02 10.80
C LYS A 23 18.40 -1.06 11.22
N ASN A 24 17.20 -1.57 11.44
CA ASN A 24 16.03 -0.77 11.84
C ASN A 24 16.29 -0.02 13.15
N ARG A 25 16.84 -0.67 14.18
CA ARG A 25 17.14 0.03 15.44
C ARG A 25 18.22 1.10 15.32
N ILE A 26 19.19 0.94 14.41
CA ILE A 26 20.18 2.00 14.13
C ILE A 26 19.49 3.20 13.46
N ILE A 27 18.61 2.94 12.48
CA ILE A 27 17.83 3.97 11.79
C ILE A 27 16.91 4.70 12.78
N ASP A 28 16.19 3.99 13.64
CA ASP A 28 15.29 4.56 14.64
C ASP A 28 16.03 5.46 15.63
N TYR A 29 17.17 4.99 16.14
CA TYR A 29 18.01 5.76 17.04
C TYR A 29 18.44 7.08 16.39
N LEU A 30 18.98 7.03 15.17
CA LEU A 30 19.44 8.22 14.45
C LEU A 30 18.29 9.14 13.99
N THR A 31 17.10 8.60 13.75
CA THR A 31 15.91 9.38 13.41
C THR A 31 15.42 10.20 14.60
N ASN A 32 15.42 9.60 15.80
CA ASN A 32 14.96 10.26 17.03
C ASN A 32 15.98 11.24 17.61
N GLU A 33 17.26 10.87 17.55
CA GLU A 33 18.32 11.59 18.22
C GLU A 33 19.13 12.51 17.29
N GLY A 34 18.86 12.43 15.98
CA GLY A 34 19.55 13.18 14.94
C GLY A 34 20.99 12.70 14.69
N ASN A 35 21.82 13.62 14.22
CA ASN A 35 23.19 13.32 13.81
C ASN A 35 24.05 12.91 15.01
N LYS A 36 24.63 11.71 14.97
CA LYS A 36 25.50 11.18 16.06
C LYS A 36 26.82 10.68 15.54
N ARG A 37 27.85 10.67 16.39
CA ARG A 37 29.14 10.08 16.03
C ARG A 37 29.00 8.57 15.89
N VAL A 38 29.77 7.96 14.99
CA VAL A 38 29.82 6.49 14.83
C VAL A 38 30.06 5.78 16.17
N LYS A 39 30.94 6.34 17.01
CA LYS A 39 31.24 5.78 18.34
C LYS A 39 30.01 5.78 19.27
N ASP A 40 29.19 6.81 19.20
CA ASP A 40 28.02 6.94 20.08
C ASP A 40 26.92 5.95 19.65
N VAL A 41 26.72 5.79 18.34
CA VAL A 41 25.83 4.76 17.77
C VAL A 41 26.28 3.36 18.16
N LEU A 42 27.58 3.06 18.05
CA LEU A 42 28.14 1.76 18.48
C LEU A 42 27.93 1.51 19.97
N ASN A 43 28.20 2.52 20.81
CA ASN A 43 28.03 2.41 22.26
C ASN A 43 26.56 2.15 22.63
N TYR A 44 25.63 2.86 21.98
CA TYR A 44 24.19 2.62 22.15
C TYR A 44 23.83 1.18 21.79
N CYS A 45 24.20 0.71 20.59
CA CYS A 45 23.82 -0.62 20.12
C CYS A 45 24.39 -1.76 20.97
N ILE A 46 25.60 -1.58 21.51
CA ILE A 46 26.23 -2.57 22.40
C ILE A 46 25.52 -2.58 23.76
N LYS A 47 25.21 -1.40 24.33
CA LYS A 47 24.52 -1.28 25.62
C LYS A 47 23.10 -1.86 25.58
N GLU A 48 22.39 -1.63 24.48
CA GLU A 48 21.02 -2.13 24.28
C GLU A 48 20.96 -3.60 23.82
N GLY A 49 22.09 -4.29 23.72
CA GLY A 49 22.12 -5.70 23.30
C GLY A 49 21.69 -5.94 21.84
N ILE A 50 21.80 -4.92 20.97
CA ILE A 50 21.40 -5.01 19.55
C ILE A 50 22.39 -5.89 18.76
N GLY A 51 23.67 -5.88 19.16
CA GLY A 51 24.70 -6.71 18.54
C GLY A 51 26.09 -6.47 19.11
N SER A 52 27.04 -7.30 18.66
CA SER A 52 28.45 -7.08 18.95
C SER A 52 28.97 -5.88 18.16
N LYS A 53 30.10 -5.29 18.59
CA LYS A 53 30.73 -4.19 17.86
C LYS A 53 30.95 -4.53 16.37
N SER A 54 31.33 -5.77 16.07
CA SER A 54 31.57 -6.22 14.70
C SER A 54 30.27 -6.22 13.88
N THR A 55 29.21 -6.83 14.40
CA THR A 55 27.95 -6.97 13.66
C THR A 55 27.20 -5.64 13.50
N VAL A 56 27.35 -4.71 14.46
CA VAL A 56 26.82 -3.34 14.33
C VAL A 56 27.64 -2.55 13.32
N THR A 57 28.97 -2.71 13.30
CA THR A 57 29.82 -2.02 12.30
C THR A 57 29.47 -2.47 10.88
N GLU A 58 29.29 -3.78 10.68
CA GLU A 58 28.84 -4.35 9.40
C GLU A 58 27.47 -3.78 8.98
N ALA A 59 26.50 -3.74 9.90
CA ALA A 59 25.19 -3.13 9.63
C ALA A 59 25.29 -1.65 9.24
N ILE A 60 26.16 -0.86 9.91
CA ILE A 60 26.40 0.54 9.55
C ILE A 60 27.02 0.64 8.16
N GLN A 61 28.00 -0.20 7.82
CA GLN A 61 28.62 -0.19 6.50
C GLN A 61 27.64 -0.52 5.39
N GLU A 62 26.74 -1.47 5.61
CA GLU A 62 25.67 -1.78 4.67
C GLU A 62 24.70 -0.62 4.52
N LEU A 63 24.24 -0.02 5.63
CA LEU A 63 23.36 1.14 5.57
C LEU A 63 24.00 2.35 4.84
N LEU A 64 25.32 2.51 4.94
CA LEU A 64 26.07 3.50 4.15
C LEU A 64 26.14 3.11 2.67
N ALA A 65 26.40 1.84 2.36
CA ALA A 65 26.45 1.34 0.98
C ALA A 65 25.08 1.44 0.28
N GLU A 66 23.99 1.26 1.04
CA GLU A 66 22.61 1.43 0.59
C GLU A 66 22.17 2.90 0.50
N GLY A 67 23.04 3.84 0.90
CA GLY A 67 22.74 5.28 0.92
C GLY A 67 21.67 5.68 1.93
N ILE A 68 21.31 4.79 2.86
CA ILE A 68 20.33 5.02 3.93
C ILE A 68 20.94 5.91 5.01
N LEU A 69 22.24 5.74 5.27
CA LEU A 69 23.01 6.64 6.12
C LEU A 69 23.92 7.52 5.26
N ASN A 70 24.07 8.76 5.68
CA ASN A 70 25.13 9.65 5.23
C ASN A 70 26.25 9.64 6.27
N SER A 71 27.50 9.69 5.80
CA SER A 71 28.66 9.93 6.67
C SER A 71 29.27 11.29 6.38
N GLY A 72 29.47 12.08 7.42
CA GLY A 72 30.05 13.42 7.33
C GLY A 72 31.14 13.61 8.36
N LYS A 73 32.13 14.45 8.05
CA LYS A 73 33.07 14.94 9.07
C LYS A 73 32.41 16.08 9.82
N GLU A 74 32.52 16.08 11.16
CA GLU A 74 32.00 17.18 11.98
C GLU A 74 32.63 18.54 11.63
N ARG A 75 33.90 18.52 11.19
CA ARG A 75 34.67 19.68 10.75
C ARG A 75 35.65 19.26 9.65
N ARG A 76 36.11 20.20 8.82
CA ARG A 76 37.02 19.95 7.67
C ARG A 76 38.26 19.11 8.02
N ASN A 77 38.77 19.24 9.25
CA ASN A 77 39.95 18.52 9.77
C ASN A 77 39.63 17.48 10.87
N SER A 78 38.36 17.16 11.10
CA SER A 78 38.02 16.18 12.14
C SER A 78 38.38 14.75 11.70
N LYS A 79 38.90 13.97 12.66
CA LYS A 79 39.05 12.51 12.53
C LYS A 79 37.76 11.76 12.90
N SER A 80 36.79 12.43 13.53
CA SER A 80 35.48 11.86 13.85
C SER A 80 34.51 12.01 12.68
N TYR A 81 33.79 10.92 12.39
CA TYR A 81 32.67 10.90 11.47
C TYR A 81 31.35 10.86 12.25
N SER A 82 30.38 11.64 11.79
CA SER A 82 28.98 11.57 12.20
C SER A 82 28.17 10.82 11.16
N LEU A 83 27.17 10.10 11.64
CA LEU A 83 26.15 9.42 10.86
C LEU A 83 24.84 10.21 10.98
N SER A 84 24.11 10.27 9.88
CA SER A 84 22.76 10.82 9.81
C SER A 84 21.91 9.98 8.87
N VAL A 85 20.61 9.87 9.12
CA VAL A 85 19.69 9.20 8.19
C VAL A 85 19.47 10.08 6.97
N ASN A 86 19.54 9.48 5.79
CA ASN A 86 19.10 10.10 4.55
C ASN A 86 17.57 9.95 4.43
N SER A 87 16.84 11.00 4.82
CA SER A 87 15.36 11.00 4.82
C SER A 87 14.76 10.77 3.44
N ASP A 88 15.51 11.04 2.38
CA ASP A 88 15.03 10.99 1.00
C ASP A 88 15.37 9.65 0.34
N ASN A 89 15.99 8.72 1.07
CA ASN A 89 16.31 7.40 0.55
C ASN A 89 15.03 6.60 0.30
N LEU A 90 14.88 6.10 -0.93
CA LEU A 90 13.68 5.38 -1.35
C LEU A 90 13.45 4.07 -0.59
N LEU A 91 14.51 3.40 -0.11
CA LEU A 91 14.41 2.21 0.74
C LEU A 91 13.90 2.52 2.16
N LEU A 92 13.77 3.79 2.53
CA LEU A 92 13.09 4.21 3.76
C LEU A 92 11.70 4.78 3.49
N VAL A 93 11.59 5.63 2.47
CA VAL A 93 10.34 6.36 2.16
C VAL A 93 9.26 5.42 1.66
N ILE A 94 9.57 4.56 0.67
CA ILE A 94 8.57 3.70 0.04
C ILE A 94 7.97 2.68 1.02
N PRO A 95 8.75 1.93 1.83
CA PRO A 95 8.17 1.02 2.81
C PRO A 95 7.26 1.74 3.81
N LYS A 96 7.68 2.91 4.30
CA LYS A 96 6.89 3.71 5.24
C LYS A 96 5.59 4.21 4.61
N ASP A 97 5.62 4.64 3.36
CA ASP A 97 4.43 5.08 2.63
C ASP A 97 3.47 3.92 2.38
N LEU A 98 4.00 2.75 2.01
CA LEU A 98 3.24 1.51 1.86
C LEU A 98 2.59 1.07 3.18
N ASP A 99 3.29 1.17 4.32
CA ASP A 99 2.74 0.89 5.64
C ASP A 99 1.60 1.86 5.99
N ASN A 100 1.78 3.16 5.73
CA ASN A 100 0.73 4.16 5.96
C ASN A 100 -0.52 3.87 5.11
N ILE A 101 -0.33 3.49 3.84
CA ILE A 101 -1.43 3.11 2.95
C ILE A 101 -2.10 1.84 3.45
N PHE A 102 -1.32 0.85 3.89
CA PHE A 102 -1.88 -0.38 4.44
C PHE A 102 -2.71 -0.13 5.69
N GLU A 103 -2.28 0.74 6.60
CA GLU A 103 -3.06 1.10 7.78
C GLU A 103 -4.38 1.82 7.43
N GLN A 104 -4.39 2.68 6.40
CA GLN A 104 -5.65 3.27 5.92
C GLN A 104 -6.53 2.26 5.19
N PHE A 105 -5.93 1.35 4.42
CA PHE A 105 -6.62 0.24 3.79
C PHE A 105 -7.33 -0.63 4.83
N LYS A 106 -6.65 -1.02 5.93
CA LYS A 106 -7.27 -1.79 7.02
C LYS A 106 -8.52 -1.09 7.56
N LYS A 107 -8.46 0.21 7.82
CA LYS A 107 -9.62 0.99 8.30
C LYS A 107 -10.78 0.96 7.30
N PHE A 108 -10.49 1.16 6.01
CA PHE A 108 -11.51 1.05 4.96
C PHE A 108 -12.15 -0.34 4.94
N ILE A 109 -11.33 -1.40 4.95
CA ILE A 109 -11.80 -2.78 4.94
C ILE A 109 -12.61 -3.14 6.20
N ASP A 110 -12.21 -2.65 7.37
CA ASP A 110 -12.97 -2.86 8.61
C ASP A 110 -14.38 -2.25 8.51
N LYS A 111 -14.52 -1.11 7.83
CA LYS A 111 -15.82 -0.49 7.57
C LYS A 111 -16.66 -1.30 6.59
N VAL A 112 -16.04 -1.82 5.53
CA VAL A 112 -16.67 -2.74 4.59
C VAL A 112 -17.21 -3.96 5.33
N LYS A 113 -16.38 -4.59 6.16
CA LYS A 113 -16.75 -5.76 6.97
C LYS A 113 -17.86 -5.45 7.96
N GLN A 114 -17.86 -4.28 8.61
CA GLN A 114 -18.93 -3.84 9.51
C GLN A 114 -20.27 -3.72 8.77
N PHE A 115 -20.27 -3.13 7.57
CA PHE A 115 -21.46 -3.03 6.74
C PHE A 115 -21.99 -4.41 6.32
N GLU A 116 -21.12 -5.32 5.88
CA GLU A 116 -21.51 -6.69 5.52
C GLU A 116 -22.11 -7.45 6.70
N LYS A 117 -21.52 -7.31 7.91
CA LYS A 117 -22.05 -7.91 9.14
C LYS A 117 -23.45 -7.37 9.47
N LYS A 118 -23.65 -6.05 9.38
CA LYS A 118 -24.95 -5.40 9.61
C LYS A 118 -26.01 -5.87 8.63
N LYS A 119 -25.70 -5.92 7.32
CA LYS A 119 -26.62 -6.44 6.30
C LYS A 119 -26.90 -7.93 6.44
N LYS A 120 -25.93 -8.75 6.83
CA LYS A 120 -26.16 -10.18 7.13
C LYS A 120 -27.15 -10.33 8.29
N PHE A 121 -27.09 -9.45 9.28
CA PHE A 121 -28.02 -9.46 10.42
C PHE A 121 -29.43 -8.98 10.02
N GLU A 122 -29.55 -7.88 9.26
CA GLU A 122 -30.83 -7.37 8.75
C GLU A 122 -31.54 -8.37 7.82
N ASN A 123 -30.81 -8.99 6.89
CA ASN A 123 -31.37 -10.02 6.01
C ASN A 123 -31.79 -11.30 6.76
N ARG A 124 -31.12 -11.65 7.87
CA ARG A 124 -31.55 -12.79 8.71
C ARG A 124 -32.90 -12.51 9.39
N ILE A 125 -33.13 -11.26 9.81
CA ILE A 125 -34.40 -10.83 10.40
C ILE A 125 -35.52 -10.78 9.33
N GLU A 126 -35.21 -10.32 8.11
CA GLU A 126 -36.21 -10.26 7.02
C GLU A 126 -36.59 -11.62 6.42
N ILE A 127 -35.67 -12.59 6.38
CA ILE A 127 -35.95 -13.95 5.88
C ILE A 127 -36.93 -14.71 6.79
N GLU A 128 -37.00 -14.36 8.08
CA GLU A 128 -38.05 -14.86 8.98
C GLU A 128 -39.39 -14.14 8.78
N ALA A 129 -39.41 -12.97 8.13
CA ALA A 129 -40.61 -12.15 8.00
C ALA A 129 -41.32 -12.29 6.64
N ILE A 130 -40.67 -12.13 5.49
CA ILE A 130 -41.40 -12.12 4.18
C ILE A 130 -40.52 -12.60 3.02
N GLY A 131 -40.96 -13.67 2.34
CA GLY A 131 -40.43 -14.05 1.05
C GLY A 131 -40.99 -13.18 -0.07
N THR A 132 -40.20 -12.22 -0.60
CA THR A 132 -40.19 -11.74 -2.00
C THR A 132 -39.41 -10.41 -2.16
N SER A 133 -38.07 -10.42 -2.12
CA SER A 133 -37.26 -9.26 -2.60
C SER A 133 -35.85 -9.64 -3.11
N LYS A 134 -35.66 -10.88 -3.58
CA LYS A 134 -34.33 -11.49 -3.77
C LYS A 134 -33.40 -10.83 -4.82
N LYS A 135 -33.89 -10.05 -5.80
CA LYS A 135 -33.06 -9.61 -6.95
C LYS A 135 -32.21 -8.36 -6.71
N ALA A 136 -32.67 -7.37 -5.93
CA ALA A 136 -31.87 -6.17 -5.63
C ALA A 136 -30.80 -6.45 -4.55
N ASN A 137 -31.09 -7.38 -3.63
CA ASN A 137 -30.19 -7.73 -2.52
C ASN A 137 -28.97 -8.58 -2.96
N LEU A 138 -29.05 -9.29 -4.09
CA LEU A 138 -27.94 -10.10 -4.61
C LEU A 138 -26.81 -9.23 -5.17
N VAL A 139 -27.13 -8.23 -6.01
CA VAL A 139 -26.13 -7.34 -6.65
C VAL A 139 -25.37 -6.49 -5.61
N GLN A 140 -26.05 -6.04 -4.55
CA GLN A 140 -25.40 -5.29 -3.46
C GLN A 140 -24.53 -6.15 -2.54
N LYS A 141 -24.79 -7.46 -2.46
CA LYS A 141 -24.03 -8.39 -1.62
C LYS A 141 -22.73 -8.79 -2.29
N ASP A 142 -22.75 -9.01 -3.60
CA ASP A 142 -21.57 -9.41 -4.36
C ASP A 142 -20.60 -8.23 -4.58
N GLY A 143 -21.10 -7.02 -4.82
CA GLY A 143 -20.24 -5.83 -4.99
C GLY A 143 -19.48 -5.40 -3.72
N ALA A 144 -20.09 -5.50 -2.54
CA ALA A 144 -19.43 -5.13 -1.28
C ALA A 144 -18.28 -6.08 -0.90
N SER A 145 -18.45 -7.38 -1.17
CA SER A 145 -17.42 -8.39 -0.91
C SER A 145 -16.23 -8.28 -1.87
N LEU A 146 -16.47 -7.82 -3.12
CA LEU A 146 -15.42 -7.62 -4.11
C LEU A 146 -14.66 -6.30 -3.94
N LEU A 147 -15.25 -5.31 -3.25
CA LEU A 147 -14.66 -3.99 -2.99
C LEU A 147 -13.24 -4.06 -2.40
N GLN A 148 -13.00 -5.07 -1.57
CA GLN A 148 -11.72 -5.30 -0.92
C GLN A 148 -10.62 -5.64 -1.92
N TYR A 149 -10.96 -6.50 -2.90
CA TYR A 149 -10.06 -6.92 -3.97
C TYR A 149 -9.87 -5.82 -5.01
N ASP A 150 -10.94 -5.11 -5.38
CA ASP A 150 -10.84 -3.96 -6.27
C ASP A 150 -9.93 -2.88 -5.70
N MET A 151 -9.98 -2.61 -4.40
CA MET A 151 -9.11 -1.62 -3.77
C MET A 151 -7.64 -2.07 -3.75
N ILE A 152 -7.36 -3.34 -3.45
CA ILE A 152 -5.98 -3.88 -3.55
C ILE A 152 -5.45 -3.71 -4.97
N GLU A 153 -6.30 -3.94 -5.96
CA GLU A 153 -5.91 -3.83 -7.36
C GLU A 153 -5.68 -2.39 -7.83
N ILE A 154 -6.45 -1.43 -7.33
CA ILE A 154 -6.17 -0.01 -7.57
C ILE A 154 -4.81 0.35 -6.98
N ILE A 155 -4.52 -0.07 -5.75
CA ILE A 155 -3.20 0.13 -5.15
C ILE A 155 -2.13 -0.54 -6.03
N ASN A 156 -2.43 -1.74 -6.55
CA ASN A 156 -1.50 -2.51 -7.35
C ASN A 156 -1.15 -1.83 -8.66
N ASP A 157 -2.15 -1.40 -9.44
CA ASP A 157 -1.94 -0.70 -10.71
C ASP A 157 -1.06 0.54 -10.54
N VAL A 158 -1.30 1.32 -9.48
CA VAL A 158 -0.61 2.60 -9.23
C VAL A 158 0.86 2.37 -8.89
N TYR A 159 1.13 1.43 -7.99
CA TYR A 159 2.49 1.11 -7.59
C TYR A 159 3.24 0.35 -8.68
N LEU A 160 2.58 -0.58 -9.37
CA LEU A 160 3.20 -1.31 -10.49
C LEU A 160 3.59 -0.34 -11.60
N PHE A 161 2.73 0.63 -11.94
CA PHE A 161 3.09 1.70 -12.88
C PHE A 161 4.31 2.49 -12.38
N ASN A 162 4.37 2.82 -11.09
CA ASN A 162 5.51 3.50 -10.50
C ASN A 162 6.81 2.67 -10.61
N PHE A 163 6.78 1.38 -10.27
CA PHE A 163 7.96 0.52 -10.30
C PHE A 163 8.39 0.08 -11.71
N VAL A 164 7.46 -0.06 -12.65
CA VAL A 164 7.75 -0.54 -14.02
C VAL A 164 8.14 0.63 -14.94
N VAL A 165 7.50 1.79 -14.77
CA VAL A 165 7.65 2.91 -15.71
C VAL A 165 8.46 4.05 -15.12
N ILE A 166 8.09 4.52 -13.92
CA ILE A 166 8.62 5.77 -13.37
C ILE A 166 10.00 5.57 -12.76
N LEU A 167 10.13 4.63 -11.82
CA LEU A 167 11.39 4.42 -11.10
C LEU A 167 12.54 3.97 -12.02
N PRO A 168 12.36 3.07 -13.00
CA PRO A 168 13.42 2.73 -13.95
C PRO A 168 13.83 3.90 -14.86
N ALA A 169 12.90 4.82 -15.14
CA ALA A 169 13.20 6.03 -15.91
C ALA A 169 13.98 7.07 -15.07
N ARG A 170 13.78 7.09 -13.74
CA ARG A 170 14.43 8.04 -12.81
C ARG A 170 15.71 7.51 -12.20
N LEU A 171 15.77 6.20 -11.96
CA LEU A 171 16.84 5.52 -11.27
C LEU A 171 17.52 4.57 -12.25
N HIS A 172 18.84 4.65 -12.31
CA HIS A 172 19.66 3.72 -13.11
C HIS A 172 20.25 2.59 -12.27
N ASP A 173 19.73 2.36 -11.06
CA ASP A 173 20.16 1.31 -10.14
C ASP A 173 19.14 0.16 -10.10
N GLU A 174 19.40 -0.88 -10.89
CA GLU A 174 18.55 -2.07 -10.98
C GLU A 174 18.45 -2.82 -9.65
N ASN A 175 19.50 -2.84 -8.84
CA ASN A 175 19.50 -3.55 -7.55
C ASN A 175 18.56 -2.85 -6.55
N LEU A 176 18.62 -1.52 -6.51
CA LEU A 176 17.69 -0.72 -5.71
C LEU A 176 16.24 -0.95 -6.14
N ILE A 177 15.97 -0.91 -7.45
CA ILE A 177 14.63 -1.15 -8.01
C ILE A 177 14.12 -2.55 -7.63
N ASN A 178 14.93 -3.60 -7.80
CA ASN A 178 14.55 -4.98 -7.47
C ASN A 178 14.24 -5.18 -5.97
N ARG A 179 14.99 -4.52 -5.09
CA ARG A 179 14.70 -4.53 -3.64
C ARG A 179 13.38 -3.85 -3.33
N LEU A 180 13.12 -2.69 -3.93
CA LEU A 180 11.86 -1.98 -3.77
C LEU A 180 10.67 -2.79 -4.28
N TYR A 181 10.81 -3.48 -5.41
CA TYR A 181 9.81 -4.43 -5.91
C TYR A 181 9.48 -5.53 -4.89
N SER A 182 10.51 -6.11 -4.27
CA SER A 182 10.33 -7.18 -3.27
C SER A 182 9.57 -6.67 -2.03
N ILE A 183 9.92 -5.47 -1.54
CA ILE A 183 9.23 -4.81 -0.44
C ILE A 183 7.75 -4.59 -0.78
N TYR A 184 7.49 -4.10 -1.99
CA TYR A 184 6.15 -3.85 -2.48
C TYR A 184 5.30 -5.13 -2.56
N PHE A 185 5.81 -6.19 -3.20
CA PHE A 185 5.07 -7.45 -3.33
C PHE A 185 4.81 -8.12 -1.97
N ASN A 186 5.74 -8.00 -1.02
CA ASN A 186 5.49 -8.45 0.35
C ASN A 186 4.32 -7.68 0.96
N LYS A 187 4.25 -6.36 0.79
CA LYS A 187 3.13 -5.56 1.33
C LYS A 187 1.80 -5.88 0.66
N ILE A 188 1.76 -6.06 -0.66
CA ILE A 188 0.55 -6.49 -1.37
C ILE A 188 0.10 -7.87 -0.86
N SER A 189 1.04 -8.79 -0.63
CA SER A 189 0.73 -10.10 -0.05
C SER A 189 0.14 -9.97 1.35
N GLU A 190 0.66 -9.06 2.19
CA GLU A 190 0.07 -8.76 3.50
C GLU A 190 -1.36 -8.21 3.38
N MET A 191 -1.66 -7.36 2.39
CA MET A 191 -3.00 -6.84 2.15
C MET A 191 -3.99 -7.95 1.77
N TYR A 192 -3.60 -8.82 0.83
CA TYR A 192 -4.40 -9.99 0.45
C TYR A 192 -4.60 -10.93 1.64
N LEU A 193 -3.54 -11.20 2.41
CA LEU A 193 -3.64 -12.02 3.62
C LEU A 193 -4.57 -11.40 4.65
N TYR A 194 -4.57 -10.08 4.86
CA TYR A 194 -5.48 -9.41 5.79
C TYR A 194 -6.96 -9.54 5.39
N VAL A 195 -7.24 -9.54 4.08
CA VAL A 195 -8.59 -9.81 3.56
C VAL A 195 -9.00 -11.27 3.84
N ILE A 196 -8.06 -12.22 3.69
CA ILE A 196 -8.31 -13.66 3.85
C ILE A 196 -8.26 -14.11 5.33
N SER A 197 -7.44 -13.51 6.19
CA SER A 197 -7.09 -14.01 7.52
C SER A 197 -8.15 -13.79 8.59
N ASP A 198 -9.16 -12.96 8.31
CA ASP A 198 -10.32 -12.75 9.20
C ASP A 198 -11.26 -13.96 9.29
N LEU A 199 -10.88 -15.09 8.69
CA LEU A 199 -11.67 -16.32 8.59
C LEU A 199 -11.24 -17.40 9.60
N SER A 200 -10.19 -17.16 10.42
CA SER A 200 -9.61 -18.20 11.28
C SER A 200 -10.06 -18.19 12.75
N THR A 201 -11.04 -17.38 13.14
CA THR A 201 -11.56 -17.39 14.51
C THR A 201 -12.90 -18.11 14.61
N GLU A 202 -12.83 -19.26 15.32
CA GLU A 202 -13.90 -20.06 15.93
C GLU A 202 -14.43 -21.29 15.16
N ASN A 203 -13.79 -22.44 15.41
CA ASN A 203 -14.41 -23.77 15.55
C ASN A 203 -15.36 -24.28 14.44
N SER A 204 -15.07 -24.03 13.16
CA SER A 204 -15.68 -24.78 12.06
C SER A 204 -14.68 -25.81 11.49
N PRO A 205 -15.01 -27.11 11.42
CA PRO A 205 -14.16 -28.13 10.81
C PRO A 205 -14.11 -28.05 9.28
N PHE A 206 -14.73 -27.02 8.67
CA PHE A 206 -14.69 -26.78 7.24
C PHE A 206 -14.14 -25.39 6.92
N ASN A 207 -13.10 -25.40 6.07
CA ASN A 207 -12.50 -24.33 5.27
C ASN A 207 -13.50 -23.50 4.42
N SER A 208 -14.82 -23.64 4.62
CA SER A 208 -15.87 -23.15 3.72
C SER A 208 -15.86 -21.64 3.50
N ASP A 209 -15.37 -20.87 4.47
CA ASP A 209 -15.29 -19.41 4.34
C ASP A 209 -14.06 -18.97 3.53
N ILE A 210 -12.93 -19.67 3.71
CA ILE A 210 -11.71 -19.47 2.90
C ILE A 210 -11.97 -19.92 1.46
N ASP A 211 -12.57 -21.10 1.27
CA ASP A 211 -12.94 -21.62 -0.05
C ASP A 211 -13.92 -20.68 -0.76
N GLN A 212 -14.87 -20.07 -0.04
CA GLN A 212 -15.76 -19.04 -0.60
C GLN A 212 -15.01 -17.77 -1.00
N GLN A 213 -14.11 -17.25 -0.18
CA GLN A 213 -13.33 -16.05 -0.51
C GLN A 213 -12.35 -16.29 -1.67
N LEU A 214 -11.71 -17.47 -1.70
CA LEU A 214 -10.89 -17.88 -2.83
C LEU A 214 -11.71 -18.05 -4.10
N LEU A 215 -12.90 -18.65 -4.01
CA LEU A 215 -13.81 -18.78 -5.16
C LEU A 215 -14.29 -17.40 -5.64
N LEU A 216 -14.61 -16.48 -4.73
CA LEU A 216 -14.94 -15.10 -5.07
C LEU A 216 -13.77 -14.40 -5.77
N TYR A 217 -12.55 -14.58 -5.27
CA TYR A 217 -11.35 -14.04 -5.89
C TYR A 217 -11.07 -14.65 -7.27
N VAL A 218 -11.21 -15.96 -7.44
CA VAL A 218 -11.05 -16.63 -8.75
C VAL A 218 -12.10 -16.13 -9.74
N ASN A 219 -13.37 -16.13 -9.36
CA ASN A 219 -14.44 -15.60 -10.20
C ASN A 219 -14.23 -14.11 -10.53
N TYR A 220 -13.72 -13.34 -9.56
CA TYR A 220 -13.34 -11.95 -9.77
C TYR A 220 -12.22 -11.81 -10.81
N MET A 221 -11.13 -12.58 -10.67
CA MET A 221 -10.01 -12.58 -11.61
C MET A 221 -10.44 -12.98 -13.02
N ASP A 222 -11.32 -13.98 -13.14
CA ASP A 222 -11.88 -14.43 -14.42
C ASP A 222 -12.83 -13.39 -15.04
N SER A 223 -13.45 -12.53 -14.23
CA SER A 223 -14.36 -11.47 -14.67
C SER A 223 -13.66 -10.17 -15.12
N LYS A 224 -12.32 -10.11 -15.03
CA LYS A 224 -11.60 -8.86 -15.29
C LYS A 224 -11.58 -8.47 -16.76
N GLY A 225 -12.33 -7.42 -17.07
CA GLY A 225 -12.23 -6.65 -18.31
C GLY A 225 -12.14 -5.14 -18.09
N GLN A 226 -12.20 -4.63 -16.85
CA GLN A 226 -12.27 -3.19 -16.58
C GLN A 226 -10.89 -2.56 -16.38
N ASN A 227 -10.70 -1.36 -16.94
CA ASN A 227 -9.53 -0.54 -16.67
C ASN A 227 -9.59 0.10 -15.27
N LEU A 228 -8.48 0.68 -14.81
CA LEU A 228 -8.34 1.33 -13.49
C LEU A 228 -9.50 2.27 -13.15
N TRP A 229 -9.96 3.07 -14.12
CA TRP A 229 -10.99 4.08 -13.91
C TRP A 229 -12.39 3.49 -13.76
N GLY A 230 -12.70 2.47 -14.55
CA GLY A 230 -13.95 1.72 -14.38
C GLY A 230 -14.05 1.11 -12.98
N ARG A 231 -12.95 0.52 -12.49
CA ARG A 231 -12.89 -0.02 -11.11
C ARG A 231 -13.07 1.07 -10.07
N LEU A 232 -12.33 2.17 -10.18
CA LEU A 232 -12.42 3.27 -9.22
C LEU A 232 -13.85 3.85 -9.13
N TYR A 233 -14.54 3.95 -10.26
CA TYR A 233 -15.93 4.38 -10.30
C TYR A 233 -16.86 3.43 -9.55
N GLU A 234 -16.76 2.12 -9.80
CA GLU A 234 -17.56 1.13 -9.07
C GLU A 234 -17.27 1.15 -7.57
N ILE A 235 -15.99 1.30 -7.17
CA ILE A 235 -15.64 1.43 -5.75
C ILE A 235 -16.33 2.63 -5.13
N VAL A 236 -16.30 3.80 -5.79
CA VAL A 236 -16.95 5.01 -5.26
C VAL A 236 -18.46 4.82 -5.14
N LYS A 237 -19.11 4.27 -6.17
CA LYS A 237 -20.55 4.03 -6.16
C LYS A 237 -20.98 3.06 -5.04
N ILE A 238 -20.23 1.97 -4.86
CA ILE A 238 -20.48 1.01 -3.78
C ILE A 238 -20.22 1.67 -2.42
N SER A 239 -19.17 2.46 -2.30
CA SER A 239 -18.85 3.19 -1.06
C SER A 239 -19.91 4.23 -0.70
N GLU A 240 -20.52 4.89 -1.69
CA GLU A 240 -21.68 5.78 -1.50
C GLU A 240 -22.88 5.02 -0.92
N ILE A 241 -23.19 3.86 -1.49
CA ILE A 241 -24.27 3.00 -1.00
C ILE A 241 -24.00 2.53 0.44
N MET A 242 -22.73 2.36 0.79
CA MET A 242 -22.28 1.87 2.09
C MET A 242 -22.09 2.97 3.14
N GLN A 243 -22.12 4.24 2.74
CA GLN A 243 -21.82 5.41 3.59
C GLN A 243 -20.41 5.35 4.19
N ILE A 244 -19.42 4.98 3.37
CA ILE A 244 -17.99 4.87 3.75
C ILE A 244 -17.09 5.74 2.85
N GLU A 245 -17.67 6.75 2.21
CA GLU A 245 -17.00 7.62 1.24
C GLU A 245 -15.82 8.37 1.85
N ASP A 246 -15.94 8.77 3.12
CA ASP A 246 -14.86 9.48 3.82
C ASP A 246 -13.63 8.57 4.02
N ASP A 247 -13.84 7.30 4.36
CA ASP A 247 -12.76 6.32 4.52
C ASP A 247 -12.08 6.02 3.17
N LEU A 248 -12.88 5.91 2.11
CA LEU A 248 -12.37 5.78 0.74
C LEU A 248 -11.58 7.02 0.30
N ASP A 249 -12.13 8.22 0.51
CA ASP A 249 -11.47 9.48 0.16
C ASP A 249 -10.13 9.62 0.88
N ASN A 250 -10.06 9.26 2.16
CA ASN A 250 -8.82 9.28 2.94
C ASN A 250 -7.77 8.33 2.37
N LEU A 251 -8.17 7.10 2.01
CA LEU A 251 -7.28 6.11 1.40
C LEU A 251 -6.78 6.59 0.02
N LEU A 252 -7.68 7.07 -0.84
CA LEU A 252 -7.33 7.55 -2.17
C LEU A 252 -6.44 8.79 -2.11
N LYS A 253 -6.76 9.78 -1.27
CA LYS A 253 -5.91 10.96 -1.06
C LYS A 253 -4.50 10.56 -0.62
N LEU A 254 -4.40 9.61 0.31
CA LEU A 254 -3.10 9.11 0.73
C LEU A 254 -2.37 8.44 -0.44
N LEU A 255 -3.00 7.49 -1.13
CA LEU A 255 -2.44 6.78 -2.28
C LEU A 255 -1.92 7.75 -3.35
N TRP A 256 -2.72 8.74 -3.73
CA TRP A 256 -2.38 9.73 -4.75
C TRP A 256 -1.28 10.69 -4.30
N SER A 257 -1.32 11.15 -3.05
CA SER A 257 -0.29 12.05 -2.51
C SER A 257 1.09 11.37 -2.49
N LYS A 258 1.15 10.06 -2.26
CA LYS A 258 2.40 9.27 -2.26
C LYS A 258 2.85 8.86 -3.65
N ASN A 259 1.94 8.86 -4.62
CA ASN A 259 2.20 8.46 -6.00
C ASN A 259 1.81 9.58 -6.97
N THR A 260 2.27 10.81 -6.68
CA THR A 260 1.89 12.01 -7.44
C THR A 260 2.24 11.90 -8.92
N GLU A 261 3.42 11.41 -9.26
CA GLU A 261 3.84 11.25 -10.66
C GLU A 261 3.00 10.23 -11.43
N PRO A 262 2.83 8.98 -10.93
CA PRO A 262 1.85 8.04 -11.48
C PRO A 262 0.47 8.66 -11.64
N PHE A 263 -0.05 9.33 -10.60
CA PHE A 263 -1.36 9.96 -10.63
C PHE A 263 -1.46 11.01 -11.74
N LEU A 264 -0.51 11.93 -11.86
CA LEU A 264 -0.54 12.99 -12.87
C LEU A 264 -0.46 12.41 -14.30
N LEU A 265 0.29 11.33 -14.51
CA LEU A 265 0.40 10.71 -15.83
C LEU A 265 -0.87 9.93 -16.20
N LEU A 266 -1.42 9.18 -15.26
CA LEU A 266 -2.70 8.49 -15.42
C LEU A 266 -3.83 9.51 -15.63
N TYR A 267 -3.85 10.60 -14.87
CA TYR A 267 -4.83 11.69 -14.99
C TYR A 267 -4.71 12.42 -16.33
N LYS A 268 -3.49 12.71 -16.80
CA LYS A 268 -3.28 13.30 -18.12
C LYS A 268 -3.79 12.43 -19.25
N GLN A 269 -3.74 11.10 -19.14
CA GLN A 269 -4.35 10.21 -20.14
C GLN A 269 -5.87 10.42 -20.25
N ILE A 270 -6.55 10.73 -19.13
CA ILE A 270 -7.98 11.07 -19.14
C ILE A 270 -8.21 12.39 -19.88
N GLU A 271 -7.38 13.42 -19.62
CA GLU A 271 -7.50 14.73 -20.29
C GLU A 271 -7.12 14.68 -21.79
N THR A 272 -6.09 13.90 -22.14
CA THR A 272 -5.53 13.80 -23.50
C THR A 272 -6.24 12.75 -24.38
N SER A 273 -7.42 12.28 -23.98
CA SER A 273 -8.31 11.53 -24.88
C SER A 273 -8.77 12.38 -26.09
N GLU A 274 -8.52 13.70 -26.07
CA GLU A 274 -8.57 14.60 -27.24
C GLU A 274 -7.19 14.96 -27.84
N THR A 275 -6.07 14.49 -27.29
CA THR A 275 -4.71 14.84 -27.77
C THR A 275 -3.75 13.65 -27.75
N LYS A 276 -3.79 12.87 -28.83
CA LYS A 276 -2.67 11.99 -29.22
C LYS A 276 -1.40 12.82 -29.45
N LEU A 277 -0.26 12.27 -29.01
CA LEU A 277 1.13 12.77 -29.11
C LEU A 277 1.54 13.79 -28.06
N LEU A 278 2.21 13.36 -26.98
CA LEU A 278 3.22 14.16 -26.25
C LEU A 278 4.06 13.39 -25.21
N LEU A 279 3.87 12.08 -25.02
CA LEU A 279 4.57 11.32 -23.97
C LEU A 279 6.05 11.01 -24.26
N SER A 280 6.58 11.28 -25.46
CA SER A 280 8.01 11.04 -25.75
C SER A 280 8.92 12.27 -25.57
N ALA A 281 8.39 13.47 -25.33
CA ALA A 281 9.20 14.70 -25.41
C ALA A 281 9.40 15.49 -24.10
N ASN A 282 8.60 15.28 -23.04
CA ASN A 282 8.53 16.23 -21.92
C ASN A 282 8.85 15.70 -20.51
N TYR A 283 9.49 14.53 -20.38
CA TYR A 283 9.88 13.98 -19.07
C TYR A 283 10.91 14.82 -18.29
N ARG A 284 11.47 15.89 -18.86
CA ARG A 284 12.48 16.73 -18.20
C ARG A 284 11.93 17.90 -17.36
N ASN A 285 10.63 18.18 -17.36
CA ASN A 285 10.06 19.40 -16.73
C ASN A 285 8.98 19.16 -15.65
N LEU A 286 8.79 17.93 -15.16
CA LEU A 286 7.82 17.66 -14.09
C LEU A 286 8.21 18.22 -12.71
N ASP A 287 9.45 18.70 -12.54
CA ASP A 287 9.96 19.33 -11.31
C ASP A 287 9.27 20.67 -10.93
N THR A 288 8.32 21.16 -11.73
CA THR A 288 7.66 22.47 -11.53
C THR A 288 6.20 22.40 -11.09
N VAL A 289 5.61 21.22 -10.89
CA VAL A 289 4.25 21.12 -10.33
C VAL A 289 4.31 21.31 -8.82
N SER A 290 3.86 22.47 -8.34
CA SER A 290 3.81 22.75 -6.91
C SER A 290 2.88 21.77 -6.19
N LYS A 291 3.25 21.34 -4.98
CA LYS A 291 2.43 20.44 -4.14
C LYS A 291 0.97 20.94 -3.98
N TYR A 292 0.78 22.26 -3.90
CA TYR A 292 -0.54 22.89 -3.83
C TYR A 292 -1.40 22.67 -5.10
N ASP A 293 -0.76 22.67 -6.28
CA ASP A 293 -1.44 22.39 -7.55
C ASP A 293 -1.81 20.90 -7.66
N THR A 294 -0.99 20.00 -7.11
CA THR A 294 -1.29 18.56 -7.04
C THR A 294 -2.47 18.27 -6.10
N ASP A 295 -2.46 18.81 -4.88
CA ASP A 295 -3.52 18.57 -3.89
C ASP A 295 -4.88 19.05 -4.44
N LYS A 296 -4.92 20.23 -5.06
CA LYS A 296 -6.11 20.77 -5.72
C LYS A 296 -6.59 19.89 -6.88
N LYS A 297 -5.68 19.35 -7.69
CA LYS A 297 -6.03 18.43 -8.80
C LYS A 297 -6.58 17.10 -8.29
N ILE A 298 -6.05 16.58 -7.19
CA ILE A 298 -6.59 15.38 -6.53
C ILE A 298 -8.01 15.67 -6.02
N GLU A 299 -8.23 16.81 -5.35
CA GLU A 299 -9.56 17.20 -4.88
C GLU A 299 -10.57 17.41 -6.02
N GLU A 300 -10.15 18.12 -7.07
CA GLU A 300 -10.96 18.35 -8.27
C GLU A 300 -11.28 17.03 -8.99
N PHE A 301 -10.33 16.11 -9.09
CA PHE A 301 -10.56 14.77 -9.63
C PHE A 301 -11.59 13.99 -8.80
N LEU A 302 -11.41 13.90 -7.48
CA LEU A 302 -12.34 13.20 -6.59
C LEU A 302 -13.74 13.82 -6.64
N TYR A 303 -13.82 15.15 -6.72
CA TYR A 303 -15.08 15.87 -6.90
C TYR A 303 -15.74 15.55 -8.25
N ASN A 304 -14.98 15.58 -9.35
CA ASN A 304 -15.49 15.27 -10.69
C ASN A 304 -15.94 13.81 -10.82
N LEU A 305 -15.22 12.88 -10.19
CA LEU A 305 -15.59 11.47 -10.16
C LEU A 305 -16.93 11.24 -9.45
N LYS A 306 -17.27 12.05 -8.44
CA LYS A 306 -18.58 12.04 -7.76
C LYS A 306 -19.68 12.76 -8.55
N LYS A 307 -19.31 13.82 -9.29
CA LYS A 307 -20.24 14.72 -9.99
C LYS A 307 -20.68 14.21 -11.37
N ASP A 308 -19.78 13.65 -12.16
CA ASP A 308 -20.03 13.24 -13.56
C ASP A 308 -20.28 11.73 -13.67
N LYS A 309 -21.44 11.30 -13.16
CA LYS A 309 -21.88 9.90 -13.11
C LYS A 309 -22.01 9.22 -14.48
N ASP A 310 -22.29 10.00 -15.54
CA ASP A 310 -22.55 9.46 -16.89
C ASP A 310 -21.44 9.76 -17.92
N GLN A 311 -20.69 10.86 -17.78
CA GLN A 311 -19.64 11.23 -18.75
C GLN A 311 -18.36 10.42 -18.57
N VAL A 312 -17.98 10.08 -17.33
CA VAL A 312 -16.81 9.22 -17.08
C VAL A 312 -17.05 7.82 -17.65
N ILE A 313 -18.28 7.29 -17.53
CA ILE A 313 -18.69 6.01 -18.13
C ILE A 313 -18.62 6.08 -19.66
N GLN A 314 -19.21 7.09 -20.31
CA GLN A 314 -19.15 7.19 -21.78
C GLN A 314 -17.73 7.33 -22.30
N ARG A 315 -16.87 8.09 -21.61
CA ARG A 315 -15.45 8.25 -21.98
C ARG A 315 -14.67 6.95 -21.77
N THR A 316 -15.00 6.14 -20.77
CA THR A 316 -14.23 4.94 -20.40
C THR A 316 -14.71 3.66 -21.11
N MET A 317 -16.03 3.53 -21.34
CA MET A 317 -16.63 2.42 -22.10
C MET A 317 -16.52 2.62 -23.62
N GLY A 318 -16.44 3.87 -24.10
CA GLY A 318 -16.18 4.17 -25.52
C GLY A 318 -14.85 3.60 -26.03
N PHE A 319 -13.86 3.41 -25.15
CA PHE A 319 -12.58 2.77 -25.49
C PHE A 319 -12.69 1.25 -25.67
N GLN A 320 -13.60 0.56 -24.98
CA GLN A 320 -13.75 -0.90 -25.09
C GLN A 320 -14.51 -1.32 -26.36
N ILE A 321 -15.46 -0.50 -26.81
CA ILE A 321 -16.25 -0.77 -28.03
C ILE A 321 -15.41 -0.48 -29.29
N ALA A 322 -14.56 0.55 -29.25
CA ALA A 322 -13.72 0.90 -30.39
C ALA A 322 -12.60 -0.13 -30.70
N GLU A 323 -12.20 -0.94 -29.71
CA GLU A 323 -11.23 -2.03 -29.90
C GLU A 323 -11.87 -3.37 -30.33
N SER A 324 -13.17 -3.57 -30.12
CA SER A 324 -13.89 -4.77 -30.59
C SER A 324 -14.35 -4.70 -32.04
N ASP A 325 -14.41 -3.51 -32.64
CA ASP A 325 -14.88 -3.29 -34.01
C ASP A 325 -13.75 -3.32 -35.07
N ASN A 326 -12.51 -3.65 -34.67
CA ASN A 326 -11.33 -3.73 -35.56
C ASN A 326 -10.62 -5.10 -35.51
N ILE A 327 -11.36 -6.20 -35.36
CA ILE A 327 -10.86 -7.57 -35.61
C ILE A 327 -11.72 -8.25 -36.67
#